data_AF-A0A3M1PET7-F1
#
_entry.id   AF-A0A3M1PET7-F1
#
_cell.length_a   1.000
_cell.length_b   1.000
_cell.length_c   1.000
_cell.angle_alpha   90.00
_cell.angle_beta   90.00
_cell.angle_gamma   90.00
#
_symmetry.space_group_name_H-M   'P 1'
#
loop_
_entity.id
_entity.type
_entity.pdbx_description
1 polymer ?
#
loop_
_entity_poly.entity_id
_entity_poly.type
_entity_poly.pdbx_seq_one_letter_code
_entity_poly.pdbx_strand_id
1 'polypeptide(L)'
;MTRAAGGCPRSPGSWPRCWRPIACFSWPERAEGKAGKDASAMLASHRLRDRIIFQPNTPAAATVWAEVTPLGADLAEEDGGQLSVRRRYRIRIRREEVTPGRGQSLLWDGRLLTVTAHALAPDDRRLLIIEAEERLG
;
A
#
# COMPACT_ATOMS: atom_id res chain seq x y z
N MET A 1 33.40 36.41 -24.12
CA MET A 1 32.34 37.34 -24.56
C MET A 1 31.75 36.81 -25.86
N THR A 2 30.41 36.78 -25.94
CA THR A 2 29.56 36.51 -27.12
C THR A 2 29.43 35.08 -27.67
N ARG A 3 28.22 34.83 -28.17
CA ARG A 3 27.43 33.60 -28.25
C ARG A 3 26.91 33.49 -29.68
N ALA A 4 26.90 32.30 -30.28
CA ALA A 4 26.07 31.95 -31.45
C ALA A 4 25.93 30.40 -31.47
N ALA A 5 24.76 29.84 -31.16
CA ALA A 5 23.74 29.45 -32.14
C ALA A 5 24.31 28.46 -33.17
N GLY A 6 24.05 27.16 -33.08
CA GLY A 6 22.73 26.58 -33.29
C GLY A 6 22.61 26.18 -34.76
N GLY A 7 23.13 25.01 -35.12
CA GLY A 7 23.06 24.45 -36.47
C GLY A 7 22.41 23.07 -36.44
N CYS A 8 21.15 22.98 -36.82
CA CYS A 8 20.52 21.71 -37.18
C CYS A 8 20.98 21.29 -38.58
N PRO A 9 21.50 20.07 -38.79
CA PRO A 9 21.76 19.55 -40.12
C PRO A 9 20.43 19.20 -40.82
N ARG A 10 20.22 19.77 -42.02
CA ARG A 10 19.07 19.48 -42.89
C ARG A 10 19.33 18.20 -43.68
N SER A 11 18.66 17.12 -43.32
CA SER A 11 18.43 15.98 -44.23
C SER A 11 17.22 16.27 -45.14
N PRO A 12 17.30 16.04 -46.46
CA PRO A 12 16.17 16.22 -47.38
C PRO A 12 15.45 14.89 -47.60
N GLY A 13 14.16 14.81 -47.25
CA GLY A 13 13.35 13.65 -47.57
C GLY A 13 11.89 13.82 -47.14
N SER A 14 11.00 13.82 -48.14
CA SER A 14 9.53 13.66 -48.07
C SER A 14 8.67 14.69 -47.33
N TRP A 15 8.29 15.75 -48.06
CA TRP A 15 6.92 16.24 -48.38
C TRP A 15 5.83 16.49 -47.29
N PRO A 16 4.88 17.41 -47.58
CA PRO A 16 4.31 18.37 -46.63
C PRO A 16 2.85 18.09 -46.26
N ARG A 17 2.35 18.74 -45.20
CA ARG A 17 0.95 19.12 -44.84
C ARG A 17 0.92 19.25 -43.30
N CYS A 18 0.44 20.28 -42.63
CA CYS A 18 -0.40 21.41 -42.96
C CYS A 18 -0.22 22.47 -41.84
N TRP A 19 -0.22 23.75 -42.24
CA TRP A 19 -0.91 24.87 -41.59
C TRP A 19 -0.33 25.49 -40.28
N ARG A 20 0.04 26.77 -40.41
CA ARG A 20 0.26 27.79 -39.37
C ARG A 20 -1.05 28.08 -38.59
N PRO A 21 -1.11 29.11 -37.72
CA PRO A 21 -0.26 29.55 -36.59
C PRO A 21 -1.12 29.70 -35.30
N ILE A 22 -0.54 30.15 -34.18
CA ILE A 22 -1.04 31.24 -33.28
C ILE A 22 -0.65 31.00 -31.80
N ALA A 23 -0.16 32.10 -31.20
CA ALA A 23 -0.01 32.42 -29.76
C ALA A 23 1.05 31.62 -28.98
N CYS A 24 2.21 32.20 -28.63
CA CYS A 24 2.36 33.24 -27.60
C CYS A 24 1.52 32.95 -26.35
N PHE A 25 2.06 32.15 -25.44
CA PHE A 25 1.75 32.27 -24.02
C PHE A 25 3.06 32.34 -23.25
N SER A 26 3.46 33.57 -22.97
CA SER A 26 4.51 33.90 -22.02
C SER A 26 3.94 33.69 -20.61
N TRP A 27 4.63 32.95 -19.75
CA TRP A 27 4.51 33.17 -18.31
C TRP A 27 5.87 33.04 -17.61
N PRO A 28 6.19 33.95 -16.67
CA PRO A 28 7.53 34.13 -16.13
C PRO A 28 7.82 33.30 -14.86
N GLU A 29 9.11 33.16 -14.62
CA GLU A 29 9.85 32.95 -13.37
C GLU A 29 9.15 32.59 -12.04
N ARG A 30 9.78 31.60 -11.39
CA ARG A 30 10.15 31.51 -9.96
C ARG A 30 9.07 31.05 -8.95
N ALA A 31 9.30 29.84 -8.43
CA ALA A 31 9.12 29.47 -7.02
C ALA A 31 10.05 28.27 -6.76
N GLU A 32 11.23 28.48 -6.19
CA GLU A 32 11.46 28.29 -4.75
C GLU A 32 11.03 26.90 -4.23
N GLY A 33 12.05 26.08 -3.97
CA GLY A 33 12.13 25.18 -2.82
C GLY A 33 10.91 24.34 -2.46
N LYS A 34 10.81 23.13 -3.02
CA LYS A 34 10.15 21.98 -2.34
C LYS A 34 10.86 20.65 -2.60
N ALA A 35 12.17 20.59 -2.38
CA ALA A 35 12.85 19.30 -2.17
C ALA A 35 12.80 18.90 -0.67
N GLY A 36 11.63 19.06 -0.05
CA GLY A 36 11.41 18.80 1.37
C GLY A 36 10.14 18.02 1.68
N LYS A 37 9.47 17.47 0.65
CA LYS A 37 8.23 16.70 0.82
C LYS A 37 8.41 15.19 0.66
N ASP A 38 9.47 14.74 -0.01
CA ASP A 38 9.70 13.31 -0.25
C ASP A 38 10.40 12.60 0.92
N ALA A 39 11.19 13.31 1.73
CA ALA A 39 11.80 12.73 2.93
C ALA A 39 10.78 12.48 4.06
N SER A 40 9.64 13.21 4.05
CA SER A 40 8.60 13.06 5.07
C SER A 40 7.68 11.85 4.80
N ALA A 41 7.68 11.31 3.58
CA ALA A 41 7.02 10.04 3.25
C ALA A 41 7.90 8.81 3.60
N MET A 42 9.23 8.98 3.63
CA MET A 42 10.17 7.93 4.06
C MET A 42 10.22 7.70 5.59
N LEU A 43 9.58 8.58 6.37
CA LEU A 43 9.46 8.47 7.83
C LEU A 43 8.01 8.28 8.27
N ALA A 44 7.19 7.62 7.45
CA ALA A 44 5.99 6.94 7.95
C ALA A 44 6.49 5.84 8.90
N SER A 45 6.82 6.24 10.12
CA SER A 45 7.17 5.38 11.22
C SER A 45 6.12 4.29 11.26
N HIS A 46 6.53 3.05 10.99
CA HIS A 46 5.72 1.84 11.15
C HIS A 46 5.26 1.76 12.62
N ARG A 47 4.26 2.57 12.96
CA ARG A 47 3.73 2.67 14.30
C ARG A 47 2.70 1.57 14.40
N LEU A 48 3.18 0.42 14.85
CA LEU A 48 2.34 -0.61 15.42
C LEU A 48 1.62 0.03 16.62
N ARG A 49 0.31 0.25 16.50
CA ARG A 49 -0.53 1.01 17.46
C ARG A 49 -1.63 0.14 18.05
N ASP A 50 -2.05 -0.87 17.32
CA ASP A 50 -3.12 -1.77 17.73
C ASP A 50 -2.54 -2.91 18.55
N ARG A 51 -3.31 -3.39 19.53
CA ARG A 51 -3.00 -4.65 20.20
C ARG A 51 -3.86 -5.74 19.57
N ILE A 52 -3.20 -6.79 19.11
CA ILE A 52 -3.87 -7.99 18.61
C ILE A 52 -3.48 -9.19 19.47
N ILE A 53 -4.42 -10.10 19.65
CA ILE A 53 -4.24 -11.31 20.45
C ILE A 53 -4.37 -12.51 19.53
N PHE A 54 -3.29 -13.22 19.30
CA PHE A 54 -3.32 -14.52 18.64
C PHE A 54 -3.89 -15.56 19.59
N GLN A 55 -4.98 -16.20 19.18
CA GLN A 55 -5.52 -17.33 19.91
C GLN A 55 -4.50 -18.49 19.84
N PRO A 56 -4.29 -19.21 20.95
CA PRO A 56 -3.33 -20.30 20.98
C PRO A 56 -3.83 -21.46 20.11
N ASN A 57 -2.95 -21.98 19.25
CA ASN A 57 -3.07 -23.36 18.80
C ASN A 57 -2.52 -24.35 19.87
N THR A 58 -1.80 -23.82 20.88
CA THR A 58 -1.28 -24.40 22.16
C THR A 58 -0.26 -23.38 22.75
N PRO A 59 0.21 -23.51 24.01
CA PRO A 59 -0.55 -23.41 25.25
C PRO A 59 -0.84 -21.96 25.72
N ALA A 60 -0.32 -20.90 25.09
CA ALA A 60 -0.56 -19.52 25.54
C ALA A 60 -0.87 -18.57 24.37
N ALA A 61 -1.86 -17.69 24.56
CA ALA A 61 -2.19 -16.63 23.63
C ALA A 61 -1.03 -15.63 23.54
N ALA A 62 -0.69 -15.17 22.33
CA ALA A 62 0.35 -14.17 22.13
C ALA A 62 -0.30 -12.81 21.87
N THR A 63 0.05 -11.81 22.67
CA THR A 63 -0.38 -10.41 22.42
C THR A 63 0.76 -9.64 21.81
N VAL A 64 0.52 -9.01 20.66
CA VAL A 64 1.55 -8.28 19.91
C VAL A 64 1.04 -6.91 19.49
N TRP A 65 1.97 -6.01 19.18
CA TRP A 65 1.64 -4.72 18.58
C TRP A 65 1.52 -4.87 17.07
N ALA A 66 0.50 -4.23 16.50
CA ALA A 66 0.21 -4.33 15.09
C ALA A 66 -0.20 -2.99 14.48
N GLU A 67 -0.11 -2.90 13.16
CA GLU A 67 -0.81 -1.90 12.35
C GLU A 67 -1.91 -2.65 11.57
N VAL A 68 -3.17 -2.31 11.84
CA VAL A 68 -4.31 -2.94 11.16
C VAL A 68 -4.87 -2.01 10.10
N THR A 69 -4.97 -2.49 8.86
CA THR A 69 -5.54 -1.78 7.72
C THR A 69 -6.75 -2.56 7.19
N PRO A 70 -7.99 -2.03 7.31
CA PRO A 70 -9.16 -2.65 6.66
C PRO A 70 -9.04 -2.53 5.14
N LEU A 71 -9.31 -3.62 4.42
CA LEU A 71 -9.23 -3.69 2.96
C LEU A 71 -10.60 -3.61 2.27
N GLY A 72 -11.69 -3.79 3.02
CA GLY A 72 -13.05 -3.75 2.50
C GLY A 72 -13.89 -4.94 2.97
N ALA A 73 -15.09 -5.06 2.40
CA ALA A 73 -16.03 -6.14 2.66
C ALA A 73 -16.57 -6.67 1.34
N ASP A 74 -16.61 -8.00 1.21
CA ASP A 74 -17.18 -8.69 0.07
C ASP A 74 -18.35 -9.57 0.53
N LEU A 75 -19.30 -9.81 -0.37
CA LEU A 75 -20.32 -10.84 -0.19
C LEU A 75 -19.76 -12.17 -0.67
N ALA A 76 -19.83 -13.19 0.18
CA ALA A 76 -19.48 -14.56 -0.17
C ALA A 76 -20.74 -15.42 -0.08
N GLU A 77 -21.03 -16.18 -1.13
CA GLU A 77 -22.04 -17.22 -1.08
C GLU A 77 -21.44 -18.45 -0.38
N GLU A 78 -22.06 -18.91 0.71
CA GLU A 78 -21.69 -20.14 1.41
C GLU A 78 -22.42 -21.34 0.77
N ASP A 79 -21.88 -22.54 0.98
CA ASP A 79 -22.51 -23.80 0.56
C ASP A 79 -23.90 -23.92 1.20
N GLY A 80 -24.94 -23.66 0.41
CA GLY A 80 -26.33 -23.55 0.89
C GLY A 80 -27.08 -22.30 0.42
N GLY A 81 -26.45 -21.41 -0.37
CA GLY A 81 -27.09 -20.22 -0.94
C GLY A 81 -27.28 -19.08 0.08
N GLN A 82 -26.69 -19.20 1.26
CA GLN A 82 -26.65 -18.13 2.25
C GLN A 82 -25.52 -17.15 1.91
N LEU A 83 -25.85 -15.86 1.85
CA LEU A 83 -24.85 -14.81 1.70
C LEU A 83 -24.24 -14.49 3.08
N SER A 84 -22.91 -14.61 3.18
CA SER A 84 -22.13 -14.13 4.32
C SER A 84 -21.33 -12.88 3.92
N VAL A 85 -21.19 -11.93 4.85
CA VAL A 85 -20.33 -10.76 4.62
C VAL A 85 -18.94 -11.08 5.15
N ARG A 86 -17.93 -11.00 4.29
CA ARG A 86 -16.52 -11.20 4.65
C ARG A 86 -15.77 -9.89 4.63
N ARG A 87 -15.30 -9.41 5.78
CA ARG A 87 -14.43 -8.23 5.87
C ARG A 87 -12.98 -8.66 5.85
N ARG A 88 -12.16 -7.99 5.04
CA ARG A 88 -10.73 -8.29 4.89
C ARG A 88 -9.87 -7.26 5.59
N TYR A 89 -8.78 -7.72 6.20
CA TYR A 89 -7.85 -6.90 6.95
C TYR A 89 -6.42 -7.29 6.59
N ARG A 90 -5.57 -6.28 6.43
CA ARG A 90 -4.12 -6.43 6.38
C ARG A 90 -3.53 -6.00 7.71
N ILE A 91 -2.76 -6.87 8.33
CA ILE A 91 -2.16 -6.66 9.63
C ILE A 91 -0.64 -6.73 9.48
N ARG A 92 0.07 -5.68 9.90
CA ARG A 92 1.54 -5.70 10.00
C ARG A 92 1.95 -5.89 11.45
N ILE A 93 2.90 -6.78 11.69
CA ILE A 93 3.50 -7.04 13.01
C ILE A 93 5.01 -7.18 12.88
N ARG A 94 5.74 -7.22 14.00
CA ARG A 94 7.16 -7.62 13.96
C ARG A 94 7.27 -9.13 13.80
N ARG A 95 8.19 -9.56 12.94
CA ARG A 95 8.38 -10.97 12.59
C ARG A 95 8.76 -11.83 13.79
N GLU A 96 9.57 -11.29 14.70
CA GLU A 96 10.09 -12.02 15.87
C GLU A 96 9.05 -12.28 16.96
N GLU A 97 7.88 -11.63 16.91
CA GLU A 97 6.87 -11.73 17.97
C GLU A 97 6.02 -13.00 17.85
N VAL A 98 5.71 -13.45 16.63
CA VAL A 98 4.83 -14.61 16.41
C VAL A 98 4.99 -15.21 15.02
N THR A 99 4.77 -16.52 14.91
CA THR A 99 4.66 -17.26 13.65
C THR A 99 3.18 -17.65 13.44
N PRO A 100 2.40 -16.89 12.68
CA PRO A 100 0.97 -17.14 12.53
C PRO A 100 0.69 -18.37 11.67
N GLY A 101 -0.24 -19.23 12.10
CA GLY A 101 -0.74 -20.35 11.31
C GLY A 101 -1.87 -19.92 10.38
N ARG A 102 -1.98 -20.53 9.19
CA ARG A 102 -3.20 -20.37 8.36
C ARG A 102 -4.39 -20.99 9.11
N GLY A 103 -5.53 -20.30 9.11
CA GLY A 103 -6.72 -20.69 9.87
C GLY A 103 -6.64 -20.35 11.36
N GLN A 104 -5.52 -19.79 11.84
CA GLN A 104 -5.42 -19.35 13.22
C GLN A 104 -6.36 -18.17 13.49
N SER A 105 -7.03 -18.19 14.63
CA SER A 105 -7.87 -17.09 15.07
C SER A 105 -7.05 -16.00 15.75
N LEU A 106 -7.44 -14.75 15.54
CA LEU A 106 -6.89 -13.59 16.23
C LEU A 106 -8.00 -12.64 16.65
N LEU A 107 -7.81 -11.95 17.78
CA LEU A 107 -8.72 -10.95 18.31
C LEU A 107 -8.12 -9.56 18.13
N TRP A 108 -8.92 -8.64 17.59
CA TRP A 108 -8.59 -7.23 17.48
C TRP A 108 -9.85 -6.41 17.69
N ASP A 109 -9.82 -5.48 18.66
CA ASP A 109 -10.94 -4.59 18.97
C ASP A 109 -12.30 -5.31 19.12
N GLY A 110 -12.30 -6.45 19.83
CA GLY A 110 -13.50 -7.28 20.03
C GLY A 110 -13.93 -8.10 18.80
N ARG A 111 -13.24 -7.98 17.66
CA ARG A 111 -13.51 -8.74 16.43
C ARG A 111 -12.71 -10.03 16.41
N LEU A 112 -13.37 -11.12 16.01
CA LEU A 112 -12.72 -12.39 15.74
C LEU A 112 -12.35 -12.47 14.25
N LEU A 113 -11.05 -12.46 13.98
CA LEU A 113 -10.50 -12.57 12.64
C LEU A 113 -9.84 -13.93 12.46
N THR A 114 -9.83 -14.45 11.24
CA THR A 114 -9.15 -15.69 10.86
C THR A 114 -8.02 -15.38 9.90
N VAL A 115 -6.81 -15.87 10.19
CA VAL A 115 -5.66 -15.72 9.31
C VAL A 115 -5.88 -16.53 8.02
N THR A 116 -5.84 -15.86 6.88
CA THR A 116 -5.98 -16.51 5.57
C THR A 116 -4.62 -16.71 4.88
N ALA A 117 -3.69 -15.78 5.09
CA ALA A 117 -2.32 -15.84 4.59
C ALA A 117 -1.36 -14.99 5.42
N HIS A 118 -0.06 -15.24 5.29
CA HIS A 118 0.98 -14.35 5.81
C HIS A 118 2.23 -14.37 4.91
N ALA A 119 2.97 -13.27 4.86
CA ALA A 119 4.19 -13.10 4.08
C ALA A 119 5.10 -12.04 4.72
N LEU A 120 6.40 -12.04 4.39
CA LEU A 120 7.29 -10.95 4.78
C LEU A 120 6.89 -9.66 4.04
N ALA A 121 6.98 -8.51 4.72
CA ALA A 121 6.74 -7.25 4.05
C ALA A 121 7.83 -6.99 2.98
N PRO A 122 7.45 -6.53 1.77
CA PRO A 122 8.41 -6.28 0.70
C PRO A 122 9.31 -5.08 1.00
N ASP A 123 8.80 -4.12 1.78
CA ASP A 123 9.47 -2.88 2.20
C ASP A 123 10.35 -3.03 3.45
N ASP A 124 10.01 -3.94 4.37
CA ASP A 124 10.80 -4.21 5.57
C ASP A 124 10.75 -5.70 5.99
N ARG A 125 11.86 -6.42 5.87
CA ARG A 125 11.96 -7.85 6.24
C ARG A 125 11.82 -8.13 7.74
N ARG A 126 11.83 -7.10 8.58
CA ARG A 126 11.53 -7.20 10.02
C ARG A 126 10.04 -7.25 10.27
N LEU A 127 9.22 -6.88 9.29
CA LEU A 127 7.76 -6.91 9.39
C LEU A 127 7.18 -8.14 8.70
N LEU A 128 6.14 -8.68 9.30
CA LEU A 128 5.29 -9.71 8.72
C LEU A 128 3.94 -9.07 8.37
N ILE A 129 3.49 -9.31 7.14
CA ILE A 129 2.15 -8.98 6.68
C ILE A 129 1.28 -10.22 6.87
N ILE A 130 0.14 -10.04 7.51
CA ILE A 130 -0.88 -11.06 7.74
C ILE A 130 -2.16 -10.58 7.05
N GLU A 131 -2.73 -11.43 6.21
CA GLU A 131 -4.05 -11.22 5.63
C GLU A 131 -5.05 -12.01 6.49
N ALA A 132 -6.10 -11.34 6.95
CA ALA A 132 -7.10 -11.90 7.84
C ALA A 132 -8.52 -11.53 7.41
N GLU A 133 -9.48 -12.39 7.75
CA GLU A 133 -10.90 -12.18 7.44
C GLU A 133 -11.79 -12.26 8.68
N GLU A 134 -12.81 -11.39 8.74
CA GLU A 134 -13.94 -11.47 9.67
C GLU A 134 -15.14 -12.00 8.89
N ARG A 135 -15.77 -13.07 9.37
CA ARG A 135 -17.03 -13.58 8.81
C ARG A 135 -18.19 -13.05 9.64
N LEU A 136 -19.14 -12.40 8.97
CA LEU A 136 -20.39 -11.92 9.55
C LEU A 136 -21.52 -12.71 8.88
N GLY A 137 -22.29 -13.44 9.69
CA GLY A 137 -23.42 -14.27 9.27
C GLY A 137 -24.75 -13.69 9.71
#